data_AF-A0A4Z0FD06-F1
#
_entry.id   AF-A0A4Z0FD06-F1
#
_cell.length_a   1.000
_cell.length_b   1.000
_cell.length_c   1.000
_cell.angle_alpha   90.00
_cell.angle_beta   90.00
_cell.angle_gamma   90.00
#
_symmetry.space_group_name_H-M   'P 1'
#
loop_
_entity.id
_entity.type
_entity.pdbx_description
1 polymer ?
#
loop_
_entity_poly.entity_id
_entity_poly.type
_entity_poly.pdbx_seq_one_letter_code
_entity_poly.pdbx_strand_id
1 'polypeptide(L)'
;MYVDCPACQTRLEVRASHLRAARGMVCCSICKHHFDALEGLHDDDPLPRSPLPVESIDAGDTKVNPVGFDQAPDPQADTMEWPTVEVVEPTRPDAPVRRRIDPADWRWLTMGVLAGGLLGLQVLMVFGPRWLADPDWRPFLDWNCARLQAIGVNCRLPPLIDLRQLTVDAHRFTTHPQRNGGLLFEAELVNHASYAQGYPRLRLSVEDPWGGAMAIGTFGPETYVPEFAARGAVLVPGERVPIRLELLDPGREAAGYRFELVEPE
;
A
#
# COMPACT_ATOMS: atom_id res chain seq x y z
N MET A 1 10.66 -31.94 31.43
CA MET A 1 10.89 -31.39 30.10
C MET A 1 12.12 -30.48 30.08
N TYR A 2 13.13 -30.95 29.37
CA TYR A 2 14.38 -30.29 29.12
C TYR A 2 14.59 -30.14 27.61
N VAL A 3 15.42 -29.18 27.21
CA VAL A 3 15.90 -29.04 25.84
C VAL A 3 17.37 -28.64 25.86
N ASP A 4 18.16 -29.22 24.97
CA ASP A 4 19.58 -28.89 24.83
C ASP A 4 19.75 -27.81 23.75
N CYS A 5 20.51 -26.75 24.06
CA CYS A 5 20.73 -25.66 23.11
C CYS A 5 21.62 -26.12 21.92
N PRO A 6 21.22 -25.89 20.66
CA PRO A 6 22.02 -26.34 19.50
C PRO A 6 23.37 -25.62 19.36
N ALA A 7 23.51 -24.42 19.95
CA ALA A 7 24.73 -23.62 19.83
C ALA A 7 25.79 -23.96 20.90
N CYS A 8 25.38 -24.30 22.12
CA CYS A 8 26.31 -24.50 23.25
C CYS A 8 26.05 -25.77 24.07
N GLN A 9 25.08 -26.60 23.65
CA GLN A 9 24.70 -27.87 24.27
C GLN A 9 24.34 -27.77 25.76
N THR A 10 23.96 -26.59 26.24
CA THR A 10 23.46 -26.41 27.60
C THR A 10 22.04 -26.92 27.72
N ARG A 11 21.79 -27.76 28.73
CA ARG A 11 20.46 -28.26 29.08
C ARG A 11 19.64 -27.19 29.82
N LEU A 12 18.45 -26.91 29.32
CA LEU A 12 17.52 -25.92 29.87
C LEU A 12 16.24 -26.60 30.31
N GLU A 13 15.78 -26.35 31.54
CA GLU A 13 14.46 -26.79 32.00
C GLU A 13 13.39 -25.86 31.42
N VAL A 14 12.35 -26.44 30.79
CA VAL A 14 11.28 -25.69 30.15
C VAL A 14 9.90 -26.19 30.61
N ARG A 15 9.00 -25.24 30.90
CA ARG A 15 7.62 -25.54 31.31
C ARG A 15 6.67 -25.45 30.12
N ALA A 16 5.67 -26.32 30.07
CA ALA A 16 4.66 -26.34 29.00
C ALA A 16 3.94 -24.99 28.83
N SER A 17 3.69 -24.28 29.94
CA SER A 17 3.03 -22.97 29.93
C SER A 17 3.85 -21.91 29.18
N HIS A 18 5.18 -21.93 29.31
CA HIS A 18 6.07 -20.98 28.65
C HIS A 18 6.18 -21.28 27.15
N LEU A 19 6.27 -22.55 26.77
CA LEU A 19 6.32 -22.95 25.36
C LEU A 19 5.03 -22.59 24.61
N ARG A 20 3.86 -22.72 25.25
CA ARG A 20 2.58 -22.30 24.65
C ARG A 20 2.51 -20.79 24.44
N ALA A 21 2.92 -20.01 25.43
CA ALA A 21 2.91 -18.55 25.34
C ALA A 21 3.89 -18.02 24.27
N ALA A 22 5.06 -18.65 24.15
CA ALA A 22 6.13 -18.24 23.25
C ALA A 22 6.11 -18.96 21.88
N ARG A 23 5.07 -19.75 21.58
CA ARG A 23 4.95 -20.55 20.35
C ARG A 23 6.19 -21.43 20.07
N GLY A 24 6.70 -22.10 21.10
CA GLY A 24 7.86 -23.00 20.99
C GLY A 24 9.23 -22.31 21.06
N MET A 25 9.30 -20.99 20.88
CA MET A 25 10.59 -20.26 20.87
C MET A 25 11.16 -20.05 22.27
N VAL A 26 12.44 -20.38 22.45
CA VAL A 26 13.19 -20.17 23.69
C VAL A 26 14.53 -19.49 23.41
N CYS A 27 15.04 -18.76 24.41
CA CYS A 27 16.36 -18.17 24.40
C CYS A 27 17.25 -18.89 25.41
N CYS A 28 18.42 -19.36 25.01
CA CYS A 28 19.37 -19.98 25.93
C CYS A 28 19.82 -18.97 26.99
N SER A 29 19.69 -19.30 28.28
CA SER A 29 20.13 -18.43 29.36
C SER A 29 21.65 -18.17 29.34
N ILE A 30 22.42 -19.13 28.81
CA ILE A 30 23.89 -19.10 28.76
C ILE A 30 24.40 -18.35 27.53
N CYS A 31 24.10 -18.81 26.31
CA CYS A 31 24.67 -18.22 25.09
C CYS A 31 23.76 -17.22 24.36
N LYS A 32 22.52 -17.01 24.84
CA LYS A 32 21.49 -16.14 24.22
C LYS A 32 21.06 -16.52 22.80
N HIS A 33 21.39 -17.72 22.34
CA HIS A 33 20.90 -18.25 21.08
C HIS A 33 19.37 -18.47 21.16
N HIS A 34 18.64 -18.02 20.14
CA HIS A 34 17.19 -18.21 20.02
C HIS A 34 16.92 -19.41 19.12
N PHE A 35 16.10 -20.35 19.57
CA PHE A 35 15.79 -21.58 18.84
C PHE A 35 14.39 -22.10 19.20
N ASP A 36 13.85 -23.01 18.38
CA ASP A 36 12.60 -23.70 18.68
C ASP A 36 12.86 -24.87 19.63
N ALA A 37 12.27 -24.82 20.83
CA ALA A 37 12.43 -25.86 21.84
C ALA A 37 11.69 -27.16 21.47
N LEU A 38 10.70 -27.11 20.58
CA LEU A 38 9.89 -28.26 20.23
C LEU A 38 10.67 -29.30 19.41
N GLU A 39 11.72 -28.88 18.70
CA GLU A 39 12.55 -29.77 17.86
C GLU A 39 13.45 -30.72 18.68
N GLY A 40 13.71 -30.41 19.96
CA GLY A 40 14.67 -31.15 20.79
C GLY A 40 14.21 -31.42 22.22
N LEU A 41 12.90 -31.41 22.46
CA LEU A 41 12.31 -31.56 23.80
C LEU A 41 12.40 -33.02 24.28
N HIS A 42 12.92 -33.24 25.48
CA HIS A 42 13.00 -34.56 26.12
C HIS A 42 12.72 -34.50 27.63
N ASP A 43 12.48 -35.65 28.25
CA ASP A 43 12.05 -35.77 29.66
C ASP A 43 13.09 -36.44 30.56
N ASP A 44 14.38 -36.44 30.17
CA ASP A 44 15.40 -37.15 30.93
C ASP A 44 15.69 -36.49 32.30
N ASP A 45 15.16 -37.12 33.36
CA ASP A 45 15.41 -36.86 34.77
C ASP A 45 16.74 -37.53 35.19
N PRO A 46 17.77 -36.81 35.69
CA PRO A 46 18.94 -37.47 36.25
C PRO A 46 18.56 -38.06 37.62
N LEU A 47 18.65 -39.39 37.72
CA LEU A 47 18.49 -40.21 38.92
C LEU A 47 18.81 -39.50 40.25
N PRO A 48 18.00 -39.69 41.31
CA PRO A 48 18.25 -39.09 42.61
C PRO A 48 19.58 -39.58 43.18
N ARG A 49 20.41 -38.65 43.67
CA ARG A 49 21.55 -38.99 44.54
C ARG A 49 20.98 -39.69 45.78
N SER A 50 21.21 -41.00 45.90
CA SER A 50 20.95 -41.73 47.13
C SER A 50 21.60 -41.00 48.32
N PRO A 51 20.90 -40.83 49.44
CA PRO A 51 21.55 -40.42 50.68
C PRO A 51 22.52 -41.53 51.07
N LEU A 52 23.75 -41.15 51.42
CA LEU A 52 24.69 -42.06 52.08
C LEU A 52 24.04 -42.60 53.37
N PRO A 53 24.30 -43.86 53.75
CA PRO A 53 23.71 -44.45 54.95
C PRO A 53 24.17 -43.70 56.20
N VAL A 54 23.23 -43.23 57.00
CA VAL A 54 23.51 -42.82 58.38
C VAL A 54 23.50 -44.10 59.21
N GLU A 55 24.67 -44.66 59.48
CA GLU A 55 24.82 -45.70 60.49
C GLU A 55 24.55 -45.09 61.87
N SER A 56 23.48 -45.57 62.50
CA SER A 56 23.14 -45.31 63.89
C SER A 56 24.17 -45.98 64.80
N ILE A 57 24.89 -45.19 65.61
CA ILE A 57 25.64 -45.73 66.74
C ILE A 57 24.73 -45.63 67.97
N ASP A 58 24.34 -46.81 68.46
CA ASP A 58 23.58 -47.01 69.68
C ASP A 58 24.36 -46.55 70.92
N ALA A 59 23.59 -46.05 71.89
CA ALA A 59 24.04 -45.71 73.23
C ALA A 59 24.59 -46.96 73.94
N GLY A 60 25.88 -46.97 74.19
CA GLY A 60 26.57 -47.98 74.99
C GLY A 60 27.67 -47.33 75.82
N ASP A 61 27.57 -47.50 77.14
CA ASP A 61 28.37 -46.88 78.17
C ASP A 61 29.88 -46.89 77.89
N THR A 62 30.46 -45.72 77.62
CA THR A 62 31.90 -45.50 77.79
C THR A 62 32.09 -44.24 78.62
N LYS A 63 32.54 -44.44 79.86
CA LYS A 63 33.01 -43.39 80.76
C LYS A 63 34.24 -42.73 80.14
N VAL A 64 34.05 -41.59 79.50
CA VAL A 64 35.15 -40.69 79.15
C VAL A 64 35.35 -39.74 80.32
N ASN A 65 36.52 -39.81 80.95
CA ASN A 65 36.91 -38.92 82.04
C ASN A 65 36.95 -37.47 81.55
N PRO A 66 36.42 -36.50 82.32
CA PRO A 66 36.49 -35.10 81.96
C PRO A 66 37.94 -34.61 82.06
N VAL A 67 38.52 -34.25 80.91
CA VAL A 67 39.73 -33.43 80.89
C VAL A 67 39.29 -32.02 81.31
N GLY A 68 39.78 -31.57 82.46
CA GLY A 68 39.57 -30.23 82.97
C GLY A 68 40.19 -29.21 82.00
N PHE A 69 39.34 -28.42 81.35
CA PHE A 69 39.73 -27.24 80.59
C PHE A 69 39.62 -26.01 81.51
N ASP A 70 40.48 -25.94 82.53
CA ASP A 70 40.69 -24.74 83.35
C ASP A 70 41.70 -23.79 82.68
N GLN A 71 41.48 -23.52 81.39
CA GLN A 71 42.17 -22.47 80.66
C GLN A 71 41.14 -21.69 79.86
N ALA A 72 40.86 -20.48 80.34
CA ALA A 72 40.20 -19.45 79.55
C ALA A 72 41.02 -19.24 78.26
N PRO A 73 40.43 -19.41 77.07
CA PRO A 73 41.13 -19.15 75.83
C PRO A 73 41.48 -17.66 75.75
N ASP A 74 42.76 -17.40 75.50
CA ASP A 74 43.29 -16.09 75.10
C ASP A 74 42.47 -15.55 73.89
N PRO A 75 41.95 -14.31 73.89
CA PRO A 75 41.07 -13.82 72.82
C PRO A 75 41.77 -13.58 71.48
N GLN A 76 43.05 -13.88 71.34
CA GLN A 76 43.81 -13.66 70.11
C GLN A 76 44.00 -14.96 69.33
N ALA A 77 42.88 -15.61 69.03
CA ALA A 77 42.81 -16.59 67.96
C ALA A 77 42.94 -15.86 66.62
N ASP A 78 43.84 -16.37 65.79
CA ASP A 78 44.00 -16.07 64.37
C ASP A 78 42.66 -15.68 63.74
N THR A 79 42.54 -14.42 63.34
CA THR A 79 41.59 -13.98 62.33
C THR A 79 41.98 -14.66 61.03
N MET A 80 41.58 -15.92 60.88
CA MET A 80 41.43 -16.55 59.58
C MET A 80 40.35 -15.72 58.86
N GLU A 81 40.77 -14.74 58.06
CA GLU A 81 39.91 -14.06 57.12
C GLU A 81 39.43 -15.08 56.10
N TRP A 82 38.17 -15.50 56.27
CA TRP A 82 37.47 -16.21 55.21
C TRP A 82 37.28 -15.21 54.08
N PRO A 83 37.58 -15.55 52.82
CA PRO A 83 37.33 -14.63 51.72
C PRO A 83 35.83 -14.35 51.69
N THR A 84 35.45 -13.12 52.00
CA THR A 84 34.09 -12.65 51.83
C THR A 84 33.76 -12.77 50.35
N VAL A 85 32.85 -13.67 50.02
CA VAL A 85 32.24 -13.69 48.69
C VAL A 85 31.49 -12.38 48.58
N GLU A 86 32.03 -11.45 47.79
CA GLU A 86 31.31 -10.24 47.39
C GLU A 86 30.06 -10.73 46.65
N VAL A 87 28.89 -10.58 47.29
CA VAL A 87 27.63 -10.80 46.62
C VAL A 87 27.51 -9.71 45.58
N VAL A 88 27.92 -10.03 44.35
CA VAL A 88 27.69 -9.16 43.19
C VAL A 88 26.18 -9.12 43.01
N GLU A 89 25.60 -8.03 43.50
CA GLU A 89 24.20 -7.74 43.35
C GLU A 89 23.88 -7.79 41.84
N PRO A 90 22.88 -8.58 41.40
CA PRO A 90 22.60 -8.73 39.99
C PRO A 90 22.36 -7.33 39.42
N THR A 91 23.28 -6.90 38.54
CA THR A 91 23.16 -5.64 37.84
C THR A 91 21.79 -5.62 37.20
N ARG A 92 20.91 -4.74 37.71
CA ARG A 92 19.61 -4.48 37.10
C ARG A 92 19.89 -4.29 35.61
N PRO A 93 19.20 -5.02 34.70
CA PRO A 93 19.35 -4.78 33.29
C PRO A 93 19.15 -3.28 33.07
N ASP A 94 20.15 -2.64 32.48
CA ASP A 94 20.15 -1.21 32.23
C ASP A 94 18.79 -0.84 31.62
N ALA A 95 18.18 0.21 32.17
CA ALA A 95 16.92 0.72 31.66
C ALA A 95 17.01 0.82 30.13
N PRO A 96 15.96 0.39 29.38
CA PRO A 96 16.04 0.35 27.92
C PRO A 96 16.54 1.71 27.44
N VAL A 97 17.71 1.70 26.79
CA VAL A 97 18.32 2.90 26.24
C VAL A 97 17.31 3.46 25.25
N ARG A 98 16.53 4.46 25.70
CA ARG A 98 15.64 5.20 24.83
C ARG A 98 16.57 5.87 23.84
N ARG A 99 16.68 5.30 22.64
CA ARG A 99 17.34 5.94 21.51
C ARG A 99 16.63 7.28 21.34
N ARG A 100 17.25 8.34 21.85
CA ARG A 100 16.82 9.69 21.56
C ARG A 100 17.08 9.83 20.08
N ILE A 101 16.01 9.91 19.29
CA ILE A 101 16.11 10.23 17.88
C ILE A 101 16.78 11.60 17.84
N ASP A 102 17.98 11.67 17.25
CA ASP A 102 18.69 12.93 17.21
C ASP A 102 17.87 13.91 16.35
N PRO A 103 17.79 15.20 16.72
CA PRO A 103 17.04 16.18 15.93
C PRO A 103 17.57 16.33 14.49
N ALA A 104 18.79 15.85 14.21
CA ALA A 104 19.35 15.73 12.86
C ALA A 104 18.63 14.65 12.02
N ASP A 105 18.13 13.57 12.62
CA ASP A 105 17.39 12.51 11.93
C ASP A 105 16.01 12.99 11.48
N TRP A 106 15.38 13.88 12.26
CA TRP A 106 14.11 14.49 11.86
C TRP A 106 14.27 15.39 10.62
N ARG A 107 15.43 16.06 10.47
CA ARG A 107 15.72 16.87 9.29
C ARG A 107 15.88 16.03 8.03
N TRP A 108 16.51 14.85 8.13
CA TRP A 108 16.61 13.93 7.00
C TRP A 108 15.27 13.29 6.64
N LEU A 109 14.46 12.95 7.65
CA LEU A 109 13.09 12.48 7.41
C LEU A 109 12.24 13.55 6.73
N THR A 110 12.27 14.80 7.19
CA THR A 110 11.50 15.89 6.55
C THR A 110 12.00 16.18 5.14
N MET A 111 13.32 16.21 4.92
CA MET A 111 13.89 16.36 3.57
C MET A 111 13.53 15.20 2.65
N GLY A 112 13.55 13.96 3.14
CA GLY A 112 13.15 12.78 2.39
C GLY A 112 11.66 12.82 2.02
N VAL A 113 10.79 13.22 2.94
CA VAL A 113 9.35 13.39 2.69
C VAL A 113 9.09 14.51 1.68
N LEU A 114 9.78 15.66 1.81
CA LEU A 114 9.66 16.77 0.86
C LEU A 114 10.16 16.38 -0.53
N ALA A 115 11.31 15.71 -0.61
CA ALA A 115 11.88 15.23 -1.87
C ALA A 115 10.98 14.17 -2.52
N GLY A 116 10.45 13.22 -1.73
CA GLY A 116 9.51 12.20 -2.20
C GLY A 116 8.19 12.81 -2.67
N GLY A 117 7.65 13.80 -1.94
CA GLY A 117 6.46 14.54 -2.34
C GLY A 117 6.67 15.34 -3.63
N LEU A 118 7.82 16.00 -3.77
CA LEU A 118 8.20 16.72 -4.99
C LEU A 118 8.36 15.75 -6.18
N LEU A 119 9.00 14.60 -5.98
CA LEU A 119 9.14 13.58 -7.01
C LEU A 119 7.78 13.00 -7.40
N GLY A 120 6.91 12.72 -6.43
CA GLY A 120 5.54 12.28 -6.68
C GLY A 120 4.75 13.30 -7.50
N LEU A 121 4.87 14.59 -7.17
CA LEU A 121 4.26 15.67 -7.95
C LEU A 121 4.80 15.74 -9.37
N GLN A 122 6.12 15.60 -9.56
CA GLN A 122 6.73 15.55 -10.90
C GLN A 122 6.22 14.36 -11.71
N VAL A 123 6.15 13.17 -11.11
CA VAL A 123 5.61 11.97 -11.76
C VAL A 123 4.15 12.19 -12.14
N LEU A 124 3.32 12.74 -11.25
CA LEU A 124 1.92 13.04 -11.53
C LEU A 124 1.76 14.08 -12.64
N MET A 125 2.60 15.11 -12.70
CA MET A 125 2.52 16.10 -13.78
C MET A 125 2.98 15.54 -15.13
N VAL A 126 4.01 14.70 -15.16
CA VAL A 126 4.58 14.16 -16.41
C VAL A 126 3.76 12.96 -16.93
N PHE A 127 3.34 12.05 -16.05
CA PHE A 127 2.66 10.81 -16.40
C PHE A 127 1.16 10.81 -16.12
N GLY A 128 0.66 11.74 -15.29
CA GLY A 128 -0.77 11.83 -14.97
C GLY A 128 -1.66 11.94 -16.20
N PRO A 129 -1.38 12.80 -17.20
CA PRO A 129 -2.19 12.87 -18.42
C PRO A 129 -2.26 11.53 -19.17
N ARG A 130 -1.16 10.76 -19.18
CA ARG A 130 -1.13 9.43 -19.83
C ARG A 130 -1.99 8.42 -19.07
N TRP A 131 -1.91 8.39 -17.75
CA TRP A 131 -2.76 7.51 -16.92
C TRP A 131 -4.23 7.90 -16.98
N LEU A 132 -4.55 9.19 -17.09
CA LEU A 132 -5.92 9.67 -17.24
C LEU A 132 -6.53 9.30 -18.60
N ALA A 133 -5.71 9.19 -19.65
CA ALA A 133 -6.14 8.80 -20.99
C ALA A 133 -6.19 7.28 -21.20
N ASP A 134 -5.61 6.49 -20.30
CA ASP A 134 -5.56 5.04 -20.41
C ASP A 134 -6.85 4.39 -19.84
N PRO A 135 -7.63 3.65 -20.66
CA PRO A 135 -8.86 3.01 -20.20
C PRO A 135 -8.64 1.96 -19.11
N ASP A 136 -7.47 1.32 -19.05
CA ASP A 136 -7.19 0.25 -18.07
C ASP A 136 -7.10 0.79 -16.63
N TRP A 137 -6.65 2.04 -16.48
CA TRP A 137 -6.54 2.71 -15.18
C TRP A 137 -7.85 3.32 -14.71
N ARG A 138 -8.83 3.45 -15.61
CA ARG A 138 -10.07 4.18 -15.33
C ARG A 138 -10.86 3.65 -14.13
N PRO A 139 -11.07 2.33 -13.97
CA PRO A 139 -11.80 1.79 -12.82
C PRO A 139 -11.15 2.13 -11.48
N PHE A 140 -9.81 2.11 -11.44
CA PHE A 140 -9.05 2.46 -10.25
C PHE A 140 -9.17 3.95 -9.92
N LEU A 141 -9.06 4.82 -10.93
CA LEU A 141 -9.17 6.26 -10.74
C LEU A 141 -10.58 6.68 -10.30
N ASP A 142 -11.63 6.14 -10.93
CA ASP A 142 -13.02 6.43 -10.57
C ASP A 142 -13.31 5.98 -9.12
N TRP A 143 -12.82 4.81 -8.70
CA TRP A 143 -12.98 4.32 -7.33
C TRP A 143 -12.29 5.21 -6.28
N ASN A 144 -11.06 5.66 -6.54
CA ASN A 144 -10.35 6.58 -5.65
C ASN A 144 -11.02 7.96 -5.62
N CYS A 145 -11.47 8.43 -6.78
CA CYS A 145 -12.14 9.71 -6.91
C CYS A 145 -13.46 9.75 -6.12
N ALA A 146 -14.26 8.67 -6.20
CA ALA A 146 -15.48 8.54 -5.40
C ALA A 146 -15.21 8.57 -3.89
N ARG A 147 -14.11 7.94 -3.43
CA ARG A 147 -13.70 8.00 -2.02
C ARG A 147 -13.27 9.40 -1.58
N LEU A 148 -12.50 10.11 -2.40
CA LEU A 148 -12.12 11.49 -2.12
C LEU A 148 -13.34 12.40 -2.06
N GLN A 149 -14.29 12.21 -2.98
CA GLN A 149 -15.56 12.94 -3.01
C GLN A 149 -16.41 12.67 -1.76
N ALA A 150 -16.40 11.44 -1.24
CA ALA A 150 -17.06 11.10 0.02
C ALA A 150 -16.47 11.81 1.25
N ILE A 151 -15.20 12.23 1.19
CA ILE A 151 -14.52 12.99 2.26
C ILE A 151 -14.59 14.51 2.01
N GLY A 152 -15.37 14.95 1.02
CA GLY A 152 -15.61 16.37 0.71
C GLY A 152 -14.61 16.99 -0.26
N VAL A 153 -13.72 16.21 -0.88
CA VAL A 153 -12.79 16.70 -1.91
C VAL A 153 -13.48 16.68 -3.26
N ASN A 154 -13.58 17.82 -3.95
CA ASN A 154 -14.14 17.86 -5.29
C ASN A 154 -13.19 17.18 -6.29
N CYS A 155 -13.42 15.89 -6.52
CA CYS A 155 -12.72 15.09 -7.51
C CYS A 155 -13.69 14.83 -8.68
N ARG A 156 -13.33 15.30 -9.88
CA ARG A 156 -14.07 15.02 -11.11
C ARG A 156 -13.09 14.60 -12.18
N LEU A 157 -13.23 13.37 -12.66
CA LEU A 157 -12.41 12.88 -13.76
C LEU A 157 -12.97 13.35 -15.11
N PRO A 158 -12.12 13.82 -16.04
CA PRO A 158 -12.54 14.11 -17.41
C PRO A 158 -12.98 12.82 -18.11
N PRO A 159 -13.98 12.83 -19.00
CA PRO A 159 -14.37 11.64 -19.75
C PRO A 159 -13.23 11.16 -20.66
N LEU A 160 -13.14 9.86 -20.89
CA LEU A 160 -12.22 9.29 -21.88
C LEU A 160 -12.70 9.64 -23.29
N ILE A 161 -11.77 10.01 -24.16
CA ILE A 161 -12.04 10.30 -25.57
C ILE A 161 -10.90 9.71 -26.39
N ASP A 162 -11.20 8.73 -27.22
CA ASP A 162 -10.33 8.22 -28.28
C ASP A 162 -11.07 8.34 -29.60
N LEU A 163 -10.72 9.37 -30.37
CA LEU A 163 -11.35 9.67 -31.66
C LEU A 163 -11.21 8.51 -32.68
N ARG A 164 -10.23 7.62 -32.51
CA ARG A 164 -10.05 6.46 -33.41
C ARG A 164 -11.09 5.38 -33.20
N GLN A 165 -11.75 5.40 -32.04
CA GLN A 165 -12.84 4.48 -31.68
C GLN A 165 -14.21 5.14 -31.87
N LEU A 166 -14.26 6.35 -32.42
CA LEU A 166 -15.48 7.05 -32.78
C LEU A 166 -15.56 7.17 -34.29
N THR A 167 -16.67 6.74 -34.87
CA THR A 167 -16.93 6.91 -36.31
C THR A 167 -18.20 7.70 -36.50
N VAL A 168 -18.30 8.33 -37.66
CA VAL A 168 -19.55 8.90 -38.11
C VAL A 168 -20.03 8.08 -39.31
N ASP A 169 -21.16 7.41 -39.11
CA ASP A 169 -21.82 6.56 -40.09
C ASP A 169 -22.92 7.36 -40.82
N ALA A 170 -23.25 6.92 -42.04
CA ALA A 170 -24.45 7.34 -42.78
C ALA A 170 -24.67 8.86 -42.94
N HIS A 171 -23.70 9.56 -43.54
CA HIS A 171 -23.81 10.99 -43.83
C HIS A 171 -24.77 11.28 -44.99
N ARG A 172 -25.82 12.07 -44.75
CA ARG A 172 -26.71 12.57 -45.80
C ARG A 172 -26.96 14.07 -45.67
N PHE A 173 -27.04 14.75 -46.81
CA PHE A 173 -27.44 16.15 -46.90
C PHE A 173 -28.84 16.24 -47.50
N THR A 174 -29.71 16.98 -46.84
CA THR A 174 -31.07 17.26 -47.32
C THR A 174 -31.34 18.76 -47.29
N THR A 175 -32.28 19.24 -48.08
CA THR A 175 -32.72 20.65 -48.03
C THR A 175 -33.56 20.90 -46.78
N HIS A 176 -33.34 22.02 -46.11
CA HIS A 176 -34.08 22.35 -44.88
C HIS A 176 -35.56 22.63 -45.18
N PRO A 177 -36.52 21.95 -44.51
CA PRO A 177 -37.93 22.00 -44.88
C PRO A 177 -38.60 23.35 -44.57
N GLN A 178 -38.08 24.13 -43.61
CA GLN A 178 -38.70 25.38 -43.15
C GLN A 178 -37.90 26.67 -43.46
N ARG A 179 -36.67 26.55 -43.96
CA ARG A 179 -35.77 27.70 -44.24
C ARG A 179 -35.24 27.60 -45.66
N ASN A 180 -35.58 28.58 -46.48
CA ASN A 180 -35.02 28.70 -47.82
C ASN A 180 -33.51 28.94 -47.73
N GLY A 181 -32.72 28.16 -48.48
CA GLY A 181 -31.25 28.26 -48.47
C GLY A 181 -30.57 27.59 -47.28
N GLY A 182 -31.28 26.74 -46.52
CA GLY A 182 -30.70 25.90 -45.48
C GLY A 182 -30.45 24.48 -45.97
N LEU A 183 -29.37 23.87 -45.50
CA LEU A 183 -29.07 22.45 -45.63
C LEU A 183 -29.18 21.79 -44.25
N LEU A 184 -29.76 20.60 -44.21
CA LEU A 184 -29.78 19.75 -43.02
C LEU A 184 -28.81 18.59 -43.27
N PHE A 185 -27.78 18.52 -42.43
CA PHE A 185 -26.85 17.41 -42.39
C PHE A 185 -27.29 16.42 -41.32
N GLU A 186 -27.44 15.16 -41.71
CA GLU A 186 -27.80 14.07 -40.81
C GLU A 186 -26.73 12.98 -40.89
N ALA A 187 -26.29 12.51 -39.74
CA ALA A 187 -25.31 11.43 -39.61
C ALA A 187 -25.52 10.68 -38.29
N GLU A 188 -24.81 9.58 -38.07
CA GLU A 188 -24.84 8.83 -36.81
C GLU A 188 -23.45 8.76 -36.20
N LEU A 189 -23.28 9.25 -34.98
CA LEU A 189 -22.05 9.06 -34.20
C LEU A 189 -22.09 7.69 -33.53
N VAL A 190 -21.07 6.86 -33.75
CA VAL A 190 -21.00 5.51 -33.21
C VAL A 190 -19.78 5.36 -32.33
N ASN A 191 -19.99 4.82 -31.12
CA ASN A 191 -18.90 4.46 -30.22
C ASN A 191 -18.51 2.98 -30.43
N HIS A 192 -17.35 2.74 -31.03
CA HIS A 192 -16.79 1.40 -31.23
C HIS A 192 -15.90 0.91 -30.08
N ALA A 193 -15.60 1.75 -29.10
CA ALA A 193 -14.85 1.33 -27.93
C ALA A 193 -15.65 0.40 -27.01
N SER A 194 -14.94 -0.41 -26.22
CA SER A 194 -15.52 -1.21 -25.13
C SER A 194 -15.84 -0.39 -23.87
N TYR A 195 -15.55 0.91 -23.88
CA TYR A 195 -15.74 1.84 -22.76
C TYR A 195 -16.56 3.06 -23.18
N ALA A 196 -17.15 3.72 -22.19
CA ALA A 196 -17.94 4.92 -22.42
C ALA A 196 -17.04 6.11 -22.78
N GLN A 197 -17.45 6.90 -23.78
CA GLN A 197 -16.66 8.01 -24.31
C GLN A 197 -17.39 9.35 -24.16
N GLY A 198 -16.61 10.42 -24.03
CA GLY A 198 -17.13 11.78 -24.12
C GLY A 198 -17.57 12.13 -25.54
N TYR A 199 -18.44 13.13 -25.66
CA TYR A 199 -18.86 13.66 -26.95
C TYR A 199 -17.75 14.56 -27.55
N PRO A 200 -17.28 14.28 -28.78
CA PRO A 200 -16.23 15.08 -29.43
C PRO A 200 -16.79 16.39 -30.00
N ARG A 201 -15.90 17.27 -30.46
CA ARG A 201 -16.30 18.40 -31.31
C ARG A 201 -16.30 17.96 -32.77
N LEU A 202 -17.21 18.53 -33.56
CA LEU A 202 -17.34 18.22 -34.98
C LEU A 202 -16.80 19.38 -35.79
N ARG A 203 -15.81 19.12 -36.64
CA ARG A 203 -15.30 20.11 -37.59
C ARG A 203 -15.82 19.79 -38.98
N LEU A 204 -16.59 20.72 -39.52
CA LEU A 204 -17.07 20.68 -40.89
C LEU A 204 -16.29 21.72 -41.70
N SER A 205 -15.69 21.27 -42.79
CA SER A 205 -15.06 22.14 -43.78
C SER A 205 -15.78 22.03 -45.11
N VAL A 206 -16.05 23.18 -45.72
CA VAL A 206 -16.58 23.27 -47.08
C VAL A 206 -15.39 23.35 -48.02
N GLU A 207 -15.30 22.42 -48.95
CA GLU A 207 -14.19 22.33 -49.89
C GLU A 207 -14.56 22.98 -51.24
N ASP A 208 -13.60 23.69 -51.81
CA ASP A 208 -13.64 24.15 -53.19
C ASP A 208 -13.38 22.99 -54.18
N PRO A 209 -13.61 23.17 -55.49
CA PRO A 209 -13.34 22.14 -56.50
C PRO A 209 -11.88 21.68 -56.60
N TRP A 210 -10.95 22.42 -55.99
CA TRP A 210 -9.52 22.12 -55.94
C TRP A 210 -9.09 21.50 -54.59
N GLY A 211 -10.03 21.22 -53.68
CA GLY A 211 -9.79 20.61 -52.37
C GLY A 211 -9.35 21.58 -51.27
N GLY A 212 -9.39 22.89 -51.50
CA GLY A 212 -9.12 23.92 -50.50
C GLY A 212 -10.34 24.17 -49.60
N ALA A 213 -10.12 24.40 -48.31
CA ALA A 213 -11.21 24.74 -47.39
C ALA A 213 -11.66 26.20 -47.59
N MET A 214 -12.87 26.41 -48.12
CA MET A 214 -13.49 27.73 -48.28
C MET A 214 -14.06 28.27 -46.98
N ALA A 215 -14.61 27.39 -46.14
CA ALA A 215 -15.20 27.74 -44.86
C ALA A 215 -15.03 26.59 -43.87
N ILE A 216 -14.83 26.90 -42.59
CA ILE A 216 -14.67 25.90 -41.52
C ILE A 216 -15.56 26.29 -40.34
N GLY A 217 -16.42 25.35 -39.92
CA GLY A 217 -17.23 25.46 -38.71
C GLY A 217 -16.86 24.36 -37.72
N THR A 218 -16.66 24.72 -36.45
CA THR A 218 -16.47 23.74 -35.36
C THR A 218 -17.67 23.79 -34.42
N PHE A 219 -18.36 22.66 -34.27
CA PHE A 219 -19.59 22.54 -33.50
C PHE A 219 -19.33 21.69 -32.25
N GLY A 220 -19.74 22.20 -31.09
CA GLY A 220 -19.68 21.45 -29.85
C GLY A 220 -20.88 20.49 -29.67
N PRO A 221 -20.80 19.58 -28.69
CA PRO A 221 -21.85 18.59 -28.41
C PRO A 221 -23.22 19.21 -28.14
N GLU A 222 -23.26 20.40 -27.55
CA GLU A 222 -24.48 21.17 -27.32
C GLU A 222 -25.23 21.52 -28.62
N THR A 223 -24.54 21.57 -29.76
CA THR A 223 -25.14 21.93 -31.05
C THR A 223 -25.77 20.73 -31.75
N TYR A 224 -25.13 19.56 -31.71
CA TYR A 224 -25.60 18.38 -32.44
C TYR A 224 -26.39 17.37 -31.59
N VAL A 225 -26.25 17.39 -30.26
CA VAL A 225 -26.96 16.51 -29.31
C VAL A 225 -27.38 17.27 -28.04
N PRO A 226 -28.24 18.30 -28.16
CA PRO A 226 -28.56 19.20 -27.05
C PRO A 226 -29.14 18.47 -25.82
N GLU A 227 -29.97 17.45 -26.03
CA GLU A 227 -30.62 16.70 -24.94
C GLU A 227 -29.65 15.85 -24.09
N PHE A 228 -28.58 15.35 -24.69
CA PHE A 228 -27.60 14.49 -24.02
C PHE A 228 -26.42 15.31 -23.48
N ALA A 229 -25.93 16.27 -24.26
CA ALA A 229 -24.85 17.17 -23.87
C ALA A 229 -25.20 17.97 -22.61
N ALA A 230 -26.43 18.47 -22.49
CA ALA A 230 -26.87 19.26 -21.34
C ALA A 230 -26.83 18.49 -20.00
N ARG A 231 -26.84 17.15 -20.04
CA ARG A 231 -26.78 16.30 -18.84
C ARG A 231 -25.36 15.81 -18.52
N GLY A 232 -24.35 16.22 -19.29
CA GLY A 232 -23.01 15.66 -19.19
C GLY A 232 -22.99 14.16 -19.44
N ALA A 233 -23.89 13.67 -20.29
CA ALA A 233 -23.96 12.27 -20.65
C ALA A 233 -22.70 11.84 -21.42
N VAL A 234 -22.42 10.54 -21.41
CA VAL A 234 -21.34 9.89 -22.16
C VAL A 234 -21.96 8.93 -23.18
N LEU A 235 -21.28 8.70 -24.31
CA LEU A 235 -21.65 7.64 -25.25
C LEU A 235 -21.27 6.30 -24.66
N VAL A 236 -22.23 5.40 -24.46
CA VAL A 236 -21.94 4.04 -23.98
C VAL A 236 -21.33 3.18 -25.10
N PRO A 237 -20.66 2.06 -24.77
CA PRO A 237 -20.10 1.15 -25.78
C PRO A 237 -21.16 0.70 -26.79
N GLY A 238 -20.87 0.83 -28.08
CA GLY A 238 -21.77 0.44 -29.18
C GLY A 238 -22.96 1.37 -29.42
N GLU A 239 -23.09 2.47 -28.67
CA GLU A 239 -24.19 3.41 -28.84
C GLU A 239 -24.11 4.15 -30.18
N ARG A 240 -25.27 4.36 -30.80
CA ARG A 240 -25.45 5.13 -32.03
C ARG A 240 -26.30 6.35 -31.72
N VAL A 241 -25.73 7.54 -31.86
CA VAL A 241 -26.41 8.80 -31.56
C VAL A 241 -26.60 9.59 -32.85
N PRO A 242 -27.84 9.92 -33.25
CA PRO A 242 -28.09 10.70 -34.45
C PRO A 242 -27.60 12.15 -34.26
N ILE A 243 -26.81 12.63 -35.21
CA ILE A 243 -26.33 14.01 -35.35
C ILE A 243 -27.25 14.71 -36.35
N ARG A 244 -27.75 15.89 -35.98
CA ARG A 244 -28.48 16.79 -36.90
C ARG A 244 -27.89 18.19 -36.82
N LEU A 245 -27.41 18.70 -37.94
CA LEU A 245 -26.83 20.05 -38.04
C LEU A 245 -27.56 20.87 -39.10
N GLU A 246 -28.04 22.04 -38.70
CA GLU A 246 -28.55 23.06 -39.61
C GLU A 246 -27.39 23.92 -40.14
N LEU A 247 -27.25 23.98 -41.47
CA LEU A 247 -26.19 24.69 -42.16
C LEU A 247 -26.79 25.68 -43.15
N LEU A 248 -26.09 26.78 -43.44
CA LEU A 248 -26.42 27.61 -44.60
C LEU A 248 -25.85 26.97 -45.87
N ASP A 249 -26.61 27.04 -46.96
CA ASP A 249 -26.17 26.59 -48.28
C ASP A 249 -25.12 27.58 -48.85
N PRO A 250 -23.85 27.16 -49.05
CA PRO A 250 -22.82 27.99 -49.68
C PRO A 250 -23.05 28.22 -51.18
N GLY A 251 -24.06 27.58 -51.77
CA GLY A 251 -24.39 27.72 -53.19
C GLY A 251 -23.44 26.94 -54.09
N ARG A 252 -23.25 27.42 -55.33
CA ARG A 252 -22.53 26.71 -56.40
C ARG A 252 -21.01 26.68 -56.24
N GLU A 253 -20.45 27.37 -55.26
CA GLU A 253 -19.01 27.45 -55.05
C GLU A 253 -18.46 26.26 -54.25
N ALA A 254 -19.31 25.55 -53.51
CA ALA A 254 -18.92 24.34 -52.78
C ALA A 254 -18.86 23.13 -53.72
N ALA A 255 -17.72 22.46 -53.75
CA ALA A 255 -17.55 21.18 -54.44
C ALA A 255 -17.76 19.98 -53.51
N GLY A 256 -17.58 20.16 -52.20
CA GLY A 256 -17.72 19.08 -51.24
C GLY A 256 -17.76 19.56 -49.79
N TYR A 257 -18.03 18.62 -48.89
CA TYR A 257 -18.00 18.81 -47.45
C TYR A 257 -17.10 17.73 -46.85
N ARG A 258 -16.13 18.13 -46.03
CA ARG A 258 -15.30 17.22 -45.24
C ARG A 258 -15.64 17.34 -43.77
N PHE A 259 -15.76 16.20 -43.14
CA PHE A 259 -16.09 16.08 -41.73
C PHE A 259 -14.94 15.44 -40.96
N GLU A 260 -14.59 16.04 -39.83
CA GLU A 260 -13.53 15.57 -38.94
C GLU A 260 -13.99 15.62 -37.48
N LEU A 261 -13.65 14.59 -36.72
CA LEU A 261 -13.79 14.58 -35.27
C LEU A 261 -12.59 15.29 -34.65
N VAL A 262 -12.84 16.11 -33.64
CA VAL A 262 -11.81 16.88 -32.94
C VAL A 262 -11.99 16.71 -31.44
N GLU A 263 -10.88 16.67 -30.71
CA GLU A 263 -10.87 16.65 -29.25
C GLU A 263 -11.57 17.91 -28.69
N PRO A 264 -12.33 17.79 -27.58
CA PRO A 264 -12.86 18.94 -26.87
C PRO A 264 -11.72 19.72 -26.19
N GLU A 265 -11.84 21.05 -26.20
CA GLU A 265 -10.89 21.97 -25.55
C GLU A 265 -11.06 22.02 -24.02
#